data_AF-A0A535L7H5-F1
#
_entry.id   AF-A0A535L7H5-F1
#
_cell.length_a   1.000
_cell.length_b   1.000
_cell.length_c   1.000
_cell.angle_alpha   90.00
_cell.angle_beta   90.00
_cell.angle_gamma   90.00
#
_symmetry.space_group_name_H-M   'P 1'
#
loop_
_entity.id
_entity.type
_entity.pdbx_description
1 polymer ?
#
loop_
_entity_poly.entity_id
_entity_poly.type
_entity_poly.pdbx_seq_one_letter_code
_entity_poly.pdbx_strand_id
1 'polypeptide(L)'
;TLVLEHGFLADATQRARAIRLGIPVTIQHPLLYTLASVLLESWGQERTREIMPVRAWLEEGASLSAGTDHPVSSFNPLLSLWGMVTRGTLKAGIQGSEYAIDQYTAVHLYTLAGAQLNGESHRRGTLEPRRLADLVAFRSNPITCPIDDLPSLRPVFTMVGGRAVGRAYLAESPQRRYSCSRFSFIQAASASSSACKALSRVAYTMRPSHIIPPLSRARMKER
;
A
#
# COMPACT_ATOMS: atom_id res chain seq x y z
N THR A 1 14.11 -7.78 16.10
CA THR A 1 14.20 -6.36 15.69
C THR A 1 13.20 -5.57 16.49
N LEU A 2 13.60 -4.41 17.02
CA LEU A 2 12.66 -3.46 17.63
C LEU A 2 11.87 -2.76 16.53
N VAL A 3 10.56 -2.60 16.69
CA VAL A 3 9.67 -1.88 15.77
C VAL A 3 8.90 -0.82 16.56
N LEU A 4 8.79 0.39 16.02
CA LEU A 4 7.90 1.42 16.57
C LEU A 4 6.51 1.21 15.99
N GLU A 5 5.57 0.76 16.82
CA GLU A 5 4.18 0.63 16.39
C GLU A 5 3.50 1.99 16.31
N HIS A 6 2.62 2.15 15.31
CA HIS A 6 1.79 3.33 15.02
C HIS A 6 2.53 4.58 14.56
N GLY A 7 3.71 4.89 15.08
CA GLY A 7 4.38 6.18 14.82
C GLY A 7 3.43 7.37 15.03
N PHE A 8 2.55 7.25 16.05
CA PHE A 8 1.25 7.92 16.08
C PHE A 8 1.34 9.44 16.06
N LEU A 9 2.05 10.02 17.03
CA LEU A 9 2.42 11.43 17.04
C LEU A 9 3.92 11.49 17.30
N ALA A 10 4.71 11.80 16.26
CA ALA A 10 6.15 11.87 16.34
C ALA A 10 6.63 13.18 15.72
N ASP A 11 7.25 14.05 16.53
CA ASP A 11 7.88 15.27 16.04
C ASP A 11 9.14 14.96 15.20
N ALA A 12 9.66 15.96 14.49
CA ALA A 12 10.83 15.79 13.62
C ALA A 12 12.07 15.25 14.35
N THR A 13 12.27 15.62 15.63
CA THR A 13 13.40 15.14 16.44
C THR A 13 13.25 13.66 16.77
N GLN A 14 12.03 13.24 17.12
CA GLN A 14 11.70 11.84 17.42
C GLN A 14 11.81 10.98 16.17
N ARG A 15 11.33 11.46 15.02
CA ARG A 15 11.47 10.77 13.73
C ARG A 15 12.92 10.58 13.34
N ALA A 16 13.71 11.65 13.36
CA ALA A 16 15.14 11.60 13.07
C ALA A 16 15.90 10.63 14.00
N ARG A 17 15.53 10.58 15.28
CA ARG A 17 16.11 9.63 16.24
C ARG A 17 15.78 8.19 15.88
N ALA A 18 14.52 7.87 15.56
CA ALA A 18 14.11 6.52 15.18
C ALA A 18 14.85 6.05 13.92
N ILE A 19 14.97 6.92 12.92
CA ILE A 19 15.70 6.66 11.66
C ILE A 19 17.18 6.40 11.93
N ARG A 20 17.84 7.24 12.73
CA ARG A 20 19.26 7.07 13.10
C ARG A 20 19.52 5.74 13.81
N LEU A 21 18.57 5.28 14.62
CA LEU A 21 18.65 4.00 15.33
C LEU A 21 18.28 2.80 14.44
N GLY A 22 17.85 3.02 13.19
CA GLY A 22 17.41 1.96 12.30
C GLY A 22 16.13 1.27 12.77
N ILE A 23 15.28 1.96 13.53
CA ILE A 23 14.01 1.42 14.03
C ILE A 23 12.95 1.61 12.94
N PRO A 24 12.44 0.54 12.32
CA PRO A 24 11.31 0.64 11.41
C PRO A 24 10.03 1.02 12.15
N VAL A 25 9.07 1.59 11.42
CA VAL A 25 7.82 2.10 11.97
C VAL A 25 6.63 1.49 11.22
N THR A 26 5.59 1.10 11.95
CA THR A 26 4.31 0.73 11.35
C THR A 26 3.33 1.89 11.44
N ILE A 27 2.48 2.05 10.43
CA ILE A 27 1.46 3.09 10.38
C ILE A 27 0.08 2.44 10.23
N GLN A 28 -0.90 2.87 11.03
CA GLN A 28 -2.27 2.40 10.95
C GLN A 28 -3.24 3.56 10.75
N HIS A 29 -3.23 4.06 9.52
CA HIS A 29 -3.99 5.24 9.13
C HIS A 29 -5.52 5.18 9.40
N PRO A 30 -6.20 4.01 9.43
CA PRO A 30 -7.61 3.95 9.82
C PRO A 30 -7.89 4.43 11.26
N LEU A 31 -6.86 4.49 12.12
CA LEU A 31 -6.99 5.11 13.44
C LEU A 31 -7.20 6.62 13.32
N LEU A 32 -6.50 7.31 12.41
CA LEU A 32 -6.77 8.73 12.17
C LEU A 32 -8.17 8.93 11.59
N TYR A 33 -8.58 8.07 10.64
CA TYR A 33 -9.92 8.13 10.06
C TYR A 33 -11.02 8.14 11.13
N THR A 34 -10.90 7.25 12.12
CA THR A 34 -11.91 7.06 13.18
C THR A 34 -11.77 8.07 14.31
N LEU A 35 -10.55 8.33 14.78
CA LEU A 35 -10.29 9.06 16.03
C LEU A 35 -10.14 10.58 15.83
N ALA A 36 -9.99 11.06 14.60
CA ALA A 36 -9.68 12.47 14.34
C ALA A 36 -10.64 13.45 15.04
N SER A 37 -11.95 13.18 15.11
CA SER A 37 -12.87 14.10 15.79
C SER A 37 -12.58 14.23 17.29
N VAL A 38 -12.24 13.11 17.95
CA VAL A 38 -11.89 13.10 19.38
C VAL A 38 -10.54 13.76 19.61
N LEU A 39 -9.58 13.52 18.70
CA LEU A 39 -8.26 14.15 18.74
C LEU A 39 -8.34 15.66 18.51
N LEU A 40 -9.21 16.13 17.62
CA LEU A 40 -9.45 17.56 17.43
C LEU A 40 -9.96 18.22 18.71
N GLU A 41 -10.95 17.60 19.35
CA GLU A 41 -11.52 18.10 20.61
C GLU A 41 -10.48 18.10 21.74
N SER A 42 -9.74 17.00 21.89
CA SER A 42 -8.86 16.80 23.05
C SER A 42 -7.48 17.44 22.87
N TRP A 43 -6.91 17.36 21.68
CA TRP A 43 -5.52 17.72 21.38
C TRP A 43 -5.38 18.95 20.50
N GLY A 44 -6.47 19.38 19.86
CA GLY A 44 -6.49 20.53 18.96
C GLY A 44 -6.01 20.20 17.54
N GLN A 45 -6.22 21.18 16.66
CA GLN A 45 -5.97 21.05 15.23
C GLN A 45 -4.50 20.76 14.90
N GLU A 46 -3.56 21.43 15.58
CA GLU A 46 -2.12 21.34 15.30
C GLU A 46 -1.56 19.93 15.55
N ARG A 47 -1.93 19.30 16.66
CA ARG A 47 -1.49 17.92 16.96
C ARG A 47 -2.23 16.90 16.10
N THR A 48 -3.52 17.13 15.82
CA THR A 48 -4.32 16.17 15.05
C THR A 48 -3.85 16.08 13.60
N ARG A 49 -3.47 17.20 12.97
CA ARG A 49 -2.92 17.17 11.60
C ARG A 49 -1.61 16.38 11.50
N GLU A 50 -0.82 16.31 12.57
CA GLU A 50 0.48 15.63 12.61
C GLU A 50 0.40 14.15 12.96
N ILE A 51 -0.80 13.61 13.17
CA ILE A 51 -0.97 12.18 13.43
C ILE A 51 -0.54 11.37 12.21
N MET A 52 0.38 10.43 12.43
CA MET A 52 0.95 9.53 11.44
C MET A 52 1.35 10.26 10.15
N PRO A 53 2.37 11.14 10.18
CA PRO A 53 2.74 11.99 9.07
C PRO A 53 3.53 11.20 8.02
N VAL A 54 2.84 10.34 7.26
CA VAL A 54 3.45 9.31 6.39
C VAL A 54 4.47 9.89 5.41
N ARG A 55 4.12 10.98 4.70
CA ARG A 55 5.05 11.62 3.77
C ARG A 55 6.33 12.07 4.47
N ALA A 56 6.25 12.71 5.64
CA ALA A 56 7.42 13.22 6.34
C ALA A 56 8.37 12.08 6.73
N TRP A 57 7.83 11.00 7.30
CA TRP A 57 8.62 9.81 7.59
C TRP A 57 9.33 9.25 6.34
N LEU A 58 8.64 9.17 5.20
CA LEU A 58 9.23 8.67 3.95
C LEU A 58 10.31 9.60 3.38
N GLU A 59 10.06 10.91 3.34
CA GLU A 59 11.00 11.92 2.84
C GLU A 59 12.27 11.99 3.73
N GLU A 60 12.14 11.70 5.02
CA GLU A 60 13.26 11.61 5.97
C GLU A 60 14.03 10.28 5.86
N GLY A 61 13.54 9.30 5.09
CA GLY A 61 14.20 8.02 4.83
C GLY A 61 13.87 6.90 5.82
N ALA A 62 12.70 6.98 6.48
CA ALA A 62 12.25 5.92 7.39
C ALA A 62 11.85 4.64 6.65
N SER A 63 12.11 3.49 7.28
CA SER A 63 11.53 2.21 6.88
C SER A 63 10.12 2.10 7.43
N LEU A 64 9.12 2.31 6.58
CA LEU A 64 7.71 2.23 6.95
C LEU A 64 7.02 0.98 6.42
N SER A 65 6.06 0.45 7.15
CA SER A 65 5.01 -0.40 6.60
C SER A 65 3.64 0.05 7.08
N ALA A 66 2.58 -0.32 6.37
CA ALA A 66 1.22 0.01 6.76
C ALA A 66 0.46 -1.21 7.28
N GLY A 67 -0.52 -0.96 8.15
CA GLY A 67 -1.44 -1.93 8.71
C GLY A 67 -2.75 -1.28 9.09
N THR A 68 -3.70 -2.06 9.61
CA THR A 68 -5.00 -1.52 10.04
C THR A 68 -5.10 -1.33 11.54
N ASP A 69 -4.42 -2.14 12.34
CA ASP A 69 -4.71 -2.27 13.79
C ASP A 69 -6.12 -2.82 14.06
N HIS A 70 -6.56 -3.77 13.23
CA HIS A 70 -7.78 -4.51 13.49
C HIS A 70 -7.61 -5.41 14.74
N PRO A 71 -8.58 -5.48 15.68
CA PRO A 71 -9.98 -5.03 15.57
C PRO A 71 -10.29 -3.62 16.09
N VAL A 72 -9.28 -2.83 16.46
CA VAL A 72 -9.49 -1.45 16.93
C VAL A 72 -10.03 -0.57 15.80
N SER A 73 -9.62 -0.84 14.56
CA SER A 73 -10.07 -0.11 13.37
C SER A 73 -10.67 -1.05 12.29
N SER A 74 -11.11 -0.43 11.20
CA SER A 74 -11.60 -1.13 10.01
C SER A 74 -10.57 -2.11 9.47
N PHE A 75 -11.01 -3.35 9.22
CA PHE A 75 -10.17 -4.38 8.58
C PHE A 75 -9.83 -4.04 7.12
N ASN A 76 -10.57 -3.14 6.47
CA ASN A 76 -10.42 -2.87 5.04
C ASN A 76 -9.10 -2.13 4.73
N PRO A 77 -8.10 -2.77 4.09
CA PRO A 77 -6.83 -2.10 3.77
C PRO A 77 -7.02 -0.97 2.75
N LEU A 78 -8.04 -1.04 1.89
CA LEU A 78 -8.29 0.00 0.90
C LEU A 78 -8.79 1.31 1.53
N LEU A 79 -9.44 1.24 2.70
CA LEU A 79 -9.75 2.44 3.47
C LEU A 79 -8.48 3.09 4.03
N SER A 80 -7.51 2.28 4.47
CA SER A 80 -6.21 2.81 4.88
C SER A 80 -5.44 3.42 3.72
N LEU A 81 -5.46 2.79 2.53
CA LEU A 81 -4.84 3.36 1.33
C LEU A 81 -5.47 4.72 1.00
N TRP A 82 -6.80 4.77 0.94
CA TRP A 82 -7.54 6.02 0.72
C TRP A 82 -7.13 7.09 1.73
N GLY A 83 -7.12 6.76 3.03
CA GLY A 83 -6.75 7.72 4.05
C GLY A 83 -5.29 8.19 3.97
N MET A 84 -4.33 7.31 3.66
CA MET A 84 -2.94 7.75 3.44
C MET A 84 -2.79 8.71 2.25
N VAL A 85 -3.69 8.62 1.26
CA VAL A 85 -3.69 9.45 0.06
C VAL A 85 -4.50 10.73 0.22
N THR A 86 -5.64 10.70 0.90
CA THR A 86 -6.55 11.85 1.03
C THR A 86 -6.39 12.58 2.35
N ARG A 87 -5.88 11.89 3.37
CA ARG A 87 -5.89 12.31 4.78
C ARG A 87 -7.29 12.61 5.31
N GLY A 88 -8.32 12.08 4.63
CA GLY A 88 -9.73 12.24 4.98
C GLY A 88 -10.11 11.41 6.20
N THR A 89 -11.10 11.91 6.95
CA THR A 89 -11.55 11.32 8.21
C THR A 89 -13.06 11.13 8.22
N LEU A 90 -13.56 10.35 9.19
CA LEU A 90 -14.99 10.04 9.28
C LEU A 90 -15.86 11.28 9.57
N LYS A 91 -15.40 12.17 10.47
CA LYS A 91 -16.18 13.33 10.95
C LYS A 91 -15.40 14.63 11.12
N ALA A 92 -14.11 14.65 10.78
CA ALA A 92 -13.20 15.76 11.06
C ALA A 92 -12.60 16.37 9.77
N GLY A 93 -13.19 16.10 8.61
CA GLY A 93 -12.67 16.58 7.32
C GLY A 93 -11.30 15.98 7.00
N ILE A 94 -10.45 16.78 6.33
CA ILE A 94 -9.08 16.39 5.96
C ILE A 94 -8.12 16.91 7.04
N GLN A 95 -7.21 16.04 7.50
CA GLN A 95 -6.27 16.36 8.58
C GLN A 95 -4.83 16.19 8.12
N GLY A 96 -4.09 17.30 7.92
CA GLY A 96 -2.69 17.26 7.52
C GLY A 96 -2.49 16.76 6.09
N SER A 97 -3.13 17.42 5.12
CA SER A 97 -3.05 17.07 3.68
C SER A 97 -1.62 17.13 3.14
N GLU A 98 -0.74 17.93 3.75
CA GLU A 98 0.68 17.99 3.47
C GLU A 98 1.37 16.64 3.68
N TYR A 99 0.83 15.75 4.53
CA TYR A 99 1.38 14.42 4.79
C TYR A 99 0.82 13.32 3.89
N ALA A 100 -0.02 13.66 2.92
CA ALA A 100 -0.57 12.75 1.94
C ALA A 100 0.50 12.18 0.99
N ILE A 101 0.35 10.90 0.64
CA ILE A 101 1.19 10.21 -0.34
C ILE A 101 0.37 9.81 -1.57
N ASP A 102 1.02 9.39 -2.65
CA ASP A 102 0.31 8.87 -3.83
C ASP A 102 -0.19 7.41 -3.62
N GLN A 103 -1.14 6.99 -4.45
CA GLN A 103 -1.74 5.65 -4.38
C GLN A 103 -0.72 4.52 -4.56
N TYR A 104 0.30 4.72 -5.39
CA TYR A 104 1.31 3.71 -5.64
C TYR A 104 2.18 3.51 -4.38
N THR A 105 2.64 4.59 -3.75
CA THR A 105 3.35 4.55 -2.47
C THR A 105 2.49 3.89 -1.40
N ALA A 106 1.19 4.21 -1.33
CA ALA A 106 0.28 3.59 -0.36
C ALA A 106 0.20 2.07 -0.54
N VAL A 107 0.05 1.58 -1.79
CA VAL A 107 0.01 0.14 -2.11
C VAL A 107 1.36 -0.51 -1.78
N HIS A 108 2.48 0.17 -2.05
CA HIS A 108 3.82 -0.31 -1.71
C HIS A 108 3.96 -0.57 -0.20
N LEU A 109 3.44 0.34 0.65
CA LEU A 109 3.47 0.20 2.12
C LEU A 109 2.70 -1.03 2.63
N TYR A 110 1.65 -1.44 1.92
CA TYR A 110 0.83 -2.62 2.23
C TYR A 110 1.36 -3.93 1.62
N THR A 111 2.35 -3.87 0.73
CA THR A 111 2.83 -5.02 -0.03
C THR A 111 4.30 -5.28 0.25
N LEU A 112 5.20 -4.70 -0.56
CA LEU A 112 6.63 -4.94 -0.46
C LEU A 112 7.19 -4.42 0.87
N ALA A 113 6.76 -3.25 1.35
CA ALA A 113 7.31 -2.69 2.59
C ALA A 113 6.94 -3.54 3.82
N GLY A 114 5.72 -4.07 3.88
CA GLY A 114 5.31 -5.05 4.90
C GLY A 114 6.10 -6.36 4.82
N ALA A 115 6.38 -6.86 3.62
CA ALA A 115 7.24 -8.02 3.44
C ALA A 115 8.69 -7.75 3.86
N GLN A 116 9.22 -6.54 3.60
CA GLN A 116 10.54 -6.11 4.04
C GLN A 116 10.62 -6.03 5.56
N LEU A 117 9.62 -5.43 6.23
CA LEU A 117 9.56 -5.36 7.69
C LEU A 117 9.62 -6.75 8.33
N ASN A 118 8.89 -7.72 7.75
CA ASN A 118 8.84 -9.10 8.23
C ASN A 118 10.06 -9.95 7.82
N GLY A 119 11.03 -9.40 7.08
CA GLY A 119 12.18 -10.16 6.58
C GLY A 119 11.87 -11.15 5.46
N GLU A 120 10.72 -11.00 4.80
CA GLU A 120 10.17 -11.94 3.82
C GLU A 120 10.13 -11.38 2.39
N SER A 121 10.77 -10.23 2.15
CA SER A 121 10.87 -9.61 0.82
C SER A 121 11.56 -10.49 -0.22
N HIS A 122 12.27 -11.54 0.19
CA HIS A 122 12.83 -12.56 -0.71
C HIS A 122 11.79 -13.62 -1.15
N ARG A 123 10.66 -13.72 -0.45
CA ARG A 123 9.60 -14.72 -0.67
C ARG A 123 8.28 -14.13 -1.14
N ARG A 124 7.93 -12.90 -0.74
CA ARG A 124 6.65 -12.25 -1.06
C ARG A 124 6.76 -10.73 -1.14
N GLY A 125 5.65 -10.06 -1.45
CA GLY A 125 5.54 -8.59 -1.55
C GLY A 125 5.64 -8.05 -2.99
N THR A 126 6.16 -8.83 -3.95
CA THR A 126 6.11 -8.53 -5.39
C THR A 126 5.76 -9.79 -6.18
N LEU A 127 5.24 -9.59 -7.39
CA LEU A 127 4.99 -10.67 -8.35
C LEU A 127 6.21 -10.85 -9.27
N GLU A 128 7.11 -11.73 -8.85
CA GLU A 128 8.33 -12.09 -9.57
C GLU A 128 8.51 -13.61 -9.58
N PRO A 129 9.20 -14.18 -10.59
CA PRO A 129 9.54 -15.60 -10.61
C PRO A 129 10.22 -16.05 -9.31
N ARG A 130 9.87 -17.24 -8.83
CA ARG A 130 10.38 -17.87 -7.59
C ARG A 130 9.91 -17.24 -6.27
N ARG A 131 9.01 -16.26 -6.30
CA ARG A 131 8.28 -15.77 -5.11
C ARG A 131 6.92 -16.44 -4.99
N LEU A 132 6.28 -16.34 -3.83
CA LEU A 132 4.91 -16.79 -3.61
C LEU A 132 3.95 -16.02 -4.53
N ALA A 133 3.05 -16.75 -5.17
CA ALA A 133 1.95 -16.15 -5.93
C ALA A 133 0.81 -15.76 -4.98
N ASP A 134 1.07 -14.73 -4.18
CA ASP A 134 0.07 -14.05 -3.34
C ASP A 134 -0.43 -12.82 -4.10
N LEU A 135 -1.67 -12.85 -4.59
CA LEU A 135 -2.25 -11.73 -5.32
C LEU A 135 -3.76 -11.60 -5.11
N VAL A 136 -4.22 -10.37 -5.32
CA VAL A 136 -5.62 -10.00 -5.34
C VAL A 136 -5.88 -9.22 -6.62
N ALA A 137 -6.98 -9.54 -7.31
CA ALA A 137 -7.40 -8.84 -8.52
C ALA A 137 -8.70 -8.07 -8.27
N PHE A 138 -8.79 -6.88 -8.85
CA PHE A 138 -9.93 -6.00 -8.81
C PHE A 138 -10.40 -5.70 -10.24
N ARG A 139 -11.67 -5.31 -10.42
CA ARG A 139 -12.16 -4.84 -11.72
C ARG A 139 -11.53 -3.53 -12.14
N SER A 140 -11.34 -2.64 -11.17
CA SER A 140 -10.70 -1.34 -11.33
C SER A 140 -9.31 -1.36 -10.73
N ASN A 141 -8.35 -0.66 -11.35
CA ASN A 141 -6.99 -0.59 -10.86
C ASN A 141 -6.91 0.31 -9.59
N PRO A 142 -6.52 -0.23 -8.42
CA PRO A 142 -6.44 0.55 -7.17
C PRO A 142 -5.45 1.72 -7.22
N ILE A 143 -4.50 1.70 -8.17
CA ILE A 143 -3.46 2.73 -8.32
C ILE A 143 -3.97 3.92 -9.15
N THR A 144 -5.01 3.73 -9.98
CA THR A 144 -5.45 4.75 -10.95
C THR A 144 -6.96 5.00 -10.95
N CYS A 145 -7.74 4.29 -10.15
CA CYS A 145 -9.16 4.58 -10.01
C CYS A 145 -9.36 5.93 -9.33
N PRO A 146 -10.53 6.58 -9.52
CA PRO A 146 -10.93 7.72 -8.71
C PRO A 146 -10.72 7.40 -7.23
N ILE A 147 -10.13 8.33 -6.48
CA ILE A 147 -9.64 8.02 -5.14
C ILE A 147 -10.78 7.60 -4.21
N ASP A 148 -11.95 8.24 -4.31
CA ASP A 148 -13.10 7.94 -3.46
C ASP A 148 -13.79 6.60 -3.80
N ASP A 149 -13.50 6.01 -4.95
CA ASP A 149 -13.95 4.64 -5.27
C ASP A 149 -13.12 3.59 -4.53
N LEU A 150 -11.88 3.92 -4.13
CA LEU A 150 -10.89 2.97 -3.61
C LEU A 150 -11.40 2.15 -2.42
N PRO A 151 -12.01 2.72 -1.36
CA PRO A 151 -12.51 1.92 -0.22
C PRO A 151 -13.64 0.95 -0.59
N SER A 152 -14.34 1.21 -1.71
CA SER A 152 -15.48 0.43 -2.17
C SER A 152 -15.10 -0.75 -3.07
N LEU A 153 -13.86 -0.80 -3.57
CA LEU A 153 -13.44 -1.89 -4.44
C LEU A 153 -13.59 -3.23 -3.74
N ARG A 154 -13.94 -4.25 -4.52
CA ARG A 154 -14.09 -5.63 -4.07
C ARG A 154 -13.19 -6.53 -4.90
N PRO A 155 -12.41 -7.42 -4.26
CA PRO A 155 -11.69 -8.45 -4.98
C PRO A 155 -12.63 -9.28 -5.85
N VAL A 156 -12.23 -9.52 -7.10
CA VAL A 156 -12.90 -10.50 -7.99
C VAL A 156 -12.18 -11.85 -7.99
N PHE A 157 -10.92 -11.86 -7.56
CA PHE A 157 -10.09 -13.05 -7.48
C PHE A 157 -9.01 -12.86 -6.42
N THR A 158 -8.70 -13.93 -5.69
CA THR A 158 -7.62 -13.97 -4.70
C THR A 158 -6.86 -15.28 -4.86
N MET A 159 -5.54 -15.21 -4.77
CA MET A 159 -4.64 -16.36 -4.77
C MET A 159 -3.66 -16.21 -3.61
N VAL A 160 -3.41 -17.31 -2.91
CA VAL A 160 -2.44 -17.39 -1.81
C VAL A 160 -1.56 -18.60 -2.04
N GLY A 161 -0.24 -18.39 -2.10
CA GLY A 161 0.75 -19.44 -2.35
C GLY A 161 0.52 -20.21 -3.64
N GLY A 162 -0.03 -19.56 -4.68
CA GLY A 162 -0.37 -20.24 -5.96
C GLY A 162 -1.72 -20.95 -5.96
N ARG A 163 -2.50 -20.91 -4.87
CA ARG A 163 -3.82 -21.53 -4.77
C ARG A 163 -4.91 -20.46 -4.79
N ALA A 164 -5.87 -20.58 -5.69
CA ALA A 164 -7.05 -19.72 -5.67
C ALA A 164 -7.84 -19.93 -4.36
N VAL A 165 -8.25 -18.84 -3.71
CA VAL A 165 -9.01 -18.86 -2.45
C VAL A 165 -10.21 -17.92 -2.51
N GLY A 166 -11.29 -18.28 -1.81
CA GLY A 166 -12.55 -17.54 -1.81
C GLY A 166 -13.46 -17.85 -3.00
N ARG A 167 -14.67 -17.26 -2.97
CA ARG A 167 -15.59 -17.34 -4.11
C ARG A 167 -15.17 -16.29 -5.13
N ALA A 168 -14.73 -16.72 -6.31
CA ALA A 168 -14.54 -15.79 -7.41
C ALA A 168 -15.92 -15.19 -7.76
N TYR A 169 -16.14 -13.90 -7.47
CA TYR A 169 -17.30 -13.17 -8.00
C TYR A 169 -17.03 -12.81 -9.46
N LEU A 170 -16.81 -13.84 -10.27
CA LEU A 170 -17.03 -13.75 -11.70
C LEU A 170 -18.55 -13.67 -11.84
N ALA A 171 -19.09 -12.45 -11.85
CA ALA A 171 -20.47 -12.25 -12.25
C ALA A 171 -20.65 -12.99 -13.57
N GLU A 172 -21.59 -13.95 -13.59
CA GLU A 172 -22.00 -14.64 -14.79
C GLU A 172 -22.30 -13.57 -15.84
N SER A 173 -21.41 -13.48 -16.82
CA SER A 173 -21.75 -12.79 -18.05
C SER A 173 -22.81 -13.68 -18.70
N PRO A 174 -24.03 -13.21 -19.03
CA PRO A 174 -24.90 -13.99 -19.88
C PRO A 174 -24.09 -14.30 -21.13
N GLN A 175 -24.11 -15.57 -21.55
CA GLN A 175 -23.31 -16.12 -22.65
C GLN A 175 -23.39 -15.26 -23.92
N ARG A 176 -22.61 -14.19 -23.99
CA ARG A 176 -22.16 -13.62 -25.24
C ARG A 176 -20.88 -14.36 -25.54
N ARG A 177 -20.90 -15.12 -26.63
CA ARG A 177 -19.70 -15.63 -27.28
C ARG A 177 -18.81 -14.43 -27.58
N TYR A 178 -17.93 -14.08 -26.67
CA TYR A 178 -16.82 -13.20 -26.97
C TYR A 178 -15.83 -14.06 -27.74
N SER A 179 -15.72 -13.79 -29.05
CA SER A 179 -14.59 -14.27 -29.84
C SER A 179 -13.30 -13.93 -29.11
N CYS A 180 -12.32 -14.83 -29.18
CA CYS A 180 -11.05 -14.79 -28.48
C CYS A 180 -10.17 -13.57 -28.88
N SER A 181 -10.57 -12.36 -28.49
CA SER A 181 -9.85 -11.13 -28.83
C SER A 181 -9.79 -10.07 -27.72
N ARG A 182 -10.36 -10.30 -26.52
CA ARG A 182 -10.35 -9.29 -25.43
C ARG A 182 -10.24 -9.81 -23.99
N PHE A 183 -9.65 -10.98 -23.76
CA PHE A 183 -9.25 -11.39 -22.42
C PHE A 183 -7.72 -11.25 -22.26
N SER A 184 -7.28 -10.31 -21.43
CA SER A 184 -5.88 -10.22 -21.01
C SER A 184 -5.65 -11.16 -19.82
N PHE A 185 -5.36 -12.42 -20.11
CA PHE A 185 -4.84 -13.38 -19.13
C PHE A 185 -3.35 -13.63 -19.43
N ILE A 186 -2.52 -13.60 -18.38
CA ILE A 186 -1.11 -14.03 -18.45
C ILE A 186 -1.06 -15.47 -17.91
N GLN A 187 -0.70 -16.41 -18.77
CA GLN A 187 -0.52 -17.82 -18.44
C GLN A 187 0.95 -18.10 -18.11
N ALA A 188 1.19 -18.83 -17.02
CA ALA A 188 2.42 -19.56 -16.76
C ALA A 188 2.46 -20.81 -17.65
N ALA A 189 3.52 -20.97 -18.44
CA ALA A 189 3.67 -22.11 -19.34
C ALA A 189 4.50 -23.23 -18.71
N SER A 190 3.99 -24.45 -18.81
CA SER A 190 4.78 -25.58 -19.29
C SER A 190 3.91 -26.43 -20.23
N ALA A 191 4.17 -26.32 -21.54
CA ALA A 191 4.16 -27.41 -22.52
C ALA A 191 4.15 -26.87 -23.96
N SER A 192 4.82 -27.60 -24.84
CA SER A 192 5.23 -27.34 -26.22
C SER A 192 4.13 -26.94 -27.22
N SER A 193 4.36 -25.87 -27.99
CA SER A 193 4.18 -25.82 -29.46
C SER A 193 4.55 -24.41 -29.99
N SER A 194 4.82 -24.33 -31.29
CA SER A 194 5.56 -23.33 -32.07
C SER A 194 4.96 -21.92 -32.20
N ALA A 195 4.35 -21.36 -31.13
CA ALA A 195 3.79 -20.01 -31.10
C ALA A 195 4.60 -19.02 -30.22
N CYS A 196 5.92 -19.21 -30.13
CA CYS A 196 6.78 -18.54 -29.13
C CYS A 196 7.41 -17.21 -29.59
N LYS A 197 6.85 -16.51 -30.59
CA LYS A 197 7.39 -15.22 -31.03
C LYS A 197 6.28 -14.20 -31.25
N ALA A 198 6.07 -13.35 -30.24
CA ALA A 198 5.59 -11.95 -30.34
C ALA A 198 4.57 -11.58 -29.27
N LEU A 199 4.94 -11.53 -27.97
CA LEU A 199 4.06 -10.93 -26.94
C LEU A 199 4.86 -10.23 -25.85
N SER A 200 5.38 -9.05 -26.19
CA SER A 200 5.85 -8.05 -25.23
C SER A 200 4.85 -6.89 -25.23
N ARG A 201 4.00 -6.76 -24.20
CA ARG A 201 3.45 -5.47 -23.72
C ARG A 201 2.49 -5.64 -22.52
N VAL A 202 2.84 -4.89 -21.47
CA VAL A 202 2.11 -4.57 -20.21
C VAL A 202 2.01 -5.68 -19.15
N ALA A 203 3.16 -6.02 -18.58
CA ALA A 203 3.27 -6.28 -17.14
C ALA A 203 3.69 -4.97 -16.48
N TYR A 204 2.87 -4.40 -15.60
CA TYR A 204 3.34 -3.31 -14.74
C TYR A 204 4.11 -3.93 -13.58
N THR A 205 5.41 -4.11 -13.81
CA THR A 205 6.34 -4.36 -12.71
C THR A 205 6.35 -3.13 -11.82
N MET A 206 6.25 -3.32 -10.51
CA MET A 206 6.51 -2.26 -9.54
C MET A 206 7.96 -1.79 -9.75
N ARG A 207 8.16 -0.73 -10.54
CA ARG A 207 9.48 -0.15 -10.75
C ARG A 207 9.78 0.80 -9.58
N PRO A 208 10.97 0.71 -8.95
CA PRO A 208 11.39 1.60 -7.86
C PRO A 208 11.29 3.10 -8.18
N SER A 209 11.25 3.47 -9.47
CA SER A 209 11.22 4.86 -9.95
C SER A 209 9.94 5.64 -9.62
N HIS A 210 8.89 5.00 -9.11
CA HIS A 210 7.62 5.64 -8.73
C HIS A 210 7.46 5.85 -7.22
N ILE A 211 8.40 5.34 -6.42
CA ILE A 211 8.50 5.65 -4.99
C ILE A 211 9.19 7.02 -4.90
N ILE A 212 8.77 7.89 -3.97
CA ILE A 212 9.52 9.10 -3.62
C ILE A 212 10.99 8.66 -3.45
N PRO A 213 11.92 9.07 -4.33
CA PRO A 213 13.28 8.59 -4.25
C PRO A 213 13.87 9.06 -2.92
N PRO A 214 14.57 8.21 -2.16
CA PRO A 214 15.30 8.68 -0.99
C PRO A 214 16.26 9.77 -1.47
N LEU A 215 16.18 10.96 -0.87
CA LEU A 215 17.13 12.03 -1.15
C LEU A 215 18.53 11.44 -0.97
N SER A 216 19.32 11.49 -2.04
CA SER A 216 20.71 11.03 -2.04
C SER A 216 21.41 11.62 -0.82
N ARG A 217 22.10 10.78 -0.03
CA ARG A 217 22.89 11.18 1.14
C ARG A 217 23.81 12.37 0.80
N ALA A 218 23.32 13.58 0.96
CA ALA A 218 24.11 14.79 0.83
C ALA A 218 24.81 15.00 2.17
N ARG A 219 26.05 14.51 2.24
CA ARG A 219 27.12 14.88 3.17
C ARG A 219 26.66 15.48 4.51
N MET A 220 26.56 14.62 5.52
CA MET A 220 26.97 15.05 6.87
C MET A 220 28.45 15.44 6.79
N LYS A 221 28.72 16.73 6.60
CA LYS A 221 30.00 17.33 7.00
C LYS A 221 29.89 17.68 8.47
N GLU A 222 30.85 17.15 9.23
CA GLU A 222 31.13 17.39 10.63
C GLU A 222 30.78 18.80 11.12
N ARG A 223 30.04 18.87 12.22
CA ARG A 223 30.31 19.74 13.39
C ARG A 223 29.78 19.08 14.65
#